data_AF-A0A9W7GQN2-F1
#
_entry.id   AF-A0A9W7GQN2-F1
#
_cell.length_a   1.000
_cell.length_b   1.000
_cell.length_c   1.000
_cell.angle_alpha   90.00
_cell.angle_beta   90.00
_cell.angle_gamma   90.00
#
_symmetry.space_group_name_H-M   'P 1'
#
loop_
_entity.id
_entity.type
_entity.pdbx_description
1 polymer ?
#
loop_
_entity_poly.entity_id
_entity_poly.type
_entity_poly.pdbx_seq_one_letter_code
_entity_poly.pdbx_strand_id
1 'polypeptide(L)'
;MKETDSLLRDEREVKERQKMSTKRLQWLVGAAILVVTAYTVFFRAATNTGGGGVQSGAMMGAVSNGMVGGDRDSHGCIGSAGYTWCAGKSKCVRPWEVDMDSC
;
A
#
# COMPACT_ATOMS: atom_id res chain seq x y z
N MET A 1 33.69 3.08 39.91
CA MET A 1 33.44 1.68 39.48
C MET A 1 32.02 1.19 39.77
N LYS A 2 31.19 1.84 40.60
CA LYS A 2 29.79 1.44 40.83
C LYS A 2 28.82 1.93 39.74
N GLU A 3 29.09 3.10 39.17
CA GLU A 3 28.22 3.76 38.19
C GLU A 3 28.08 3.00 36.86
N THR A 4 29.14 2.31 36.43
CA THR A 4 29.12 1.46 35.23
C THR A 4 28.29 0.19 35.40
N ASP A 5 28.18 -0.36 36.62
CA ASP A 5 27.36 -1.55 36.88
C ASP A 5 25.86 -1.23 36.82
N SER A 6 25.47 -0.05 37.32
CA SER A 6 24.08 0.42 37.24
C SER A 6 23.64 0.65 35.80
N LEU A 7 24.47 1.28 34.97
CA LEU A 7 24.14 1.52 33.55
C LEU A 7 24.01 0.21 32.75
N LEU A 8 24.94 -0.73 32.95
CA LEU A 8 24.86 -2.04 32.29
C LEU A 8 23.66 -2.87 32.74
N ARG A 9 23.16 -2.66 33.96
CA ARG A 9 21.95 -3.31 34.47
C ARG A 9 20.70 -2.75 33.79
N ASP A 10 20.58 -1.43 33.70
CA ASP A 10 19.47 -0.77 33.01
C ASP A 10 19.41 -1.15 31.52
N GLU A 11 20.55 -1.21 30.83
CA GLU A 11 20.59 -1.63 29.42
C GLU A 11 20.10 -3.08 29.22
N ARG A 12 20.42 -3.99 30.15
CA ARG A 12 19.92 -5.37 30.10
C ARG A 12 18.41 -5.42 30.30
N GLU A 13 17.86 -4.63 31.22
CA GLU A 13 16.41 -4.58 31.44
C GLU A 13 15.67 -4.02 30.21
N VAL A 14 16.19 -2.97 29.58
CA VAL A 14 15.65 -2.41 28.33
C VAL A 14 15.68 -3.46 27.21
N LYS A 15 16.80 -4.18 27.06
CA LYS A 15 16.97 -5.22 26.04
C LYS A 15 16.03 -6.41 26.24
N GLU A 16 15.81 -6.84 27.48
CA GLU A 16 14.85 -7.93 27.79
C GLU A 16 13.39 -7.48 27.56
N ARG A 17 13.03 -6.23 27.88
CA ARG A 17 11.71 -5.67 27.56
C ARG A 17 11.48 -5.58 26.04
N GLN A 18 12.49 -5.15 25.27
CA GLN A 18 12.41 -5.14 23.81
C GLN A 18 12.27 -6.55 23.23
N LYS A 19 13.07 -7.51 23.71
CA LYS A 19 13.03 -8.92 23.29
C LYS A 19 11.69 -9.57 23.61
N MET A 20 11.04 -9.19 24.72
CA MET A 20 9.71 -9.68 25.08
C MET A 20 8.62 -9.10 24.17
N SER A 21 8.72 -7.83 23.80
CA SER A 21 7.79 -7.16 22.87
C SER A 21 7.89 -7.75 21.46
N THR A 22 9.10 -7.93 20.93
CA THR A 22 9.32 -8.49 19.60
C THR A 22 8.93 -9.96 19.52
N LYS A 23 9.25 -10.78 20.52
CA LYS A 23 8.82 -12.20 20.56
C LYS A 23 7.30 -12.36 20.58
N ARG A 24 6.59 -11.51 21.34
CA ARG A 24 5.12 -11.53 21.40
C ARG A 24 4.52 -11.09 20.06
N LEU A 25 5.05 -10.02 19.45
CA LEU A 25 4.61 -9.58 18.13
C LEU A 25 4.93 -10.61 17.03
N GLN A 26 6.12 -11.21 17.06
CA GLN A 26 6.52 -12.27 16.14
C GLN A 26 5.64 -13.52 16.27
N TRP A 27 5.26 -13.90 17.50
CA TRP A 27 4.34 -15.01 17.72
C TRP A 27 2.93 -14.71 17.18
N LEU A 28 2.41 -13.50 17.42
CA LEU A 28 1.10 -13.07 16.91
C LEU A 28 1.08 -12.97 15.37
N VAL A 29 2.12 -12.41 14.76
CA VAL A 29 2.26 -12.31 13.29
C VAL A 29 2.38 -13.70 12.67
N GLY A 30 3.15 -14.61 13.28
CA GLY A 30 3.25 -16.00 12.83
C GLY A 30 1.91 -16.74 12.87
N ALA A 31 1.14 -16.58 13.95
CA ALA A 31 -0.20 -17.14 14.07
C ALA A 31 -1.16 -16.58 13.00
N ALA A 32 -1.14 -15.26 12.75
CA ALA A 32 -1.97 -14.63 11.73
C ALA A 32 -1.63 -15.12 10.31
N ILE A 33 -0.34 -15.26 9.97
CA ILE A 33 0.11 -15.80 8.67
C ILE A 33 -0.36 -17.24 8.48
N LEU A 34 -0.28 -18.09 9.51
CA LEU A 34 -0.77 -19.47 9.43
C LEU A 34 -2.29 -19.54 9.22
N VAL A 35 -3.06 -18.68 9.89
CA VAL A 35 -4.51 -18.62 9.70
C VAL A 35 -4.87 -18.14 8.30
N VAL A 36 -4.22 -17.09 7.79
CA VAL A 36 -4.48 -16.55 6.44
C VAL A 36 -4.07 -17.55 5.35
N THR A 37 -2.95 -18.23 5.51
CA THR A 37 -2.50 -19.26 4.55
C THR A 37 -3.42 -20.48 4.58
N ALA A 38 -3.85 -20.96 5.76
CA ALA A 38 -4.84 -22.02 5.87
C ALA A 38 -6.19 -21.61 5.23
N TYR A 39 -6.66 -20.39 5.46
CA TYR A 39 -7.90 -19.86 4.90
C TYR A 39 -7.85 -19.74 3.38
N THR A 40 -6.74 -19.22 2.83
CA THR A 40 -6.55 -19.09 1.37
C THR A 40 -6.37 -20.44 0.67
N VAL A 41 -5.72 -21.41 1.31
CA VAL A 41 -5.61 -22.79 0.80
C VAL A 41 -6.95 -23.51 0.85
N PHE A 42 -7.72 -23.33 1.94
CA PHE A 42 -9.06 -23.90 2.09
C PHE A 42 -10.05 -23.32 1.06
N PHE A 43 -10.02 -22.00 0.84
CA PHE A 43 -10.83 -21.35 -0.22
C PHE A 43 -10.41 -21.79 -1.63
N ARG A 44 -9.11 -21.96 -1.89
CA ARG A 44 -8.59 -22.42 -3.20
C ARG A 44 -8.98 -23.87 -3.51
N ALA A 45 -9.34 -24.68 -2.51
CA ALA A 45 -9.89 -26.02 -2.72
C ALA A 45 -11.38 -26.01 -3.12
N ALA A 46 -12.13 -24.94 -2.85
CA ALA A 46 -13.54 -24.82 -3.23
C ALA A 46 -13.76 -24.36 -4.70
N THR A 47 -12.70 -23.94 -5.41
CA THR A 47 -12.78 -23.49 -6.82
C THR A 47 -12.05 -24.38 -7.81
N ASN A 48 -11.52 -25.54 -7.40
CA ASN A 48 -10.84 -26.48 -8.30
C ASN A 48 -11.83 -27.34 -9.09
N THR A 49 -12.64 -26.69 -9.93
CA THR A 49 -13.14 -27.29 -11.16
C THR A 49 -13.17 -26.21 -12.23
N GLY A 50 -12.01 -26.00 -12.88
CA GLY A 50 -11.96 -25.28 -14.16
C GLY A 50 -10.72 -24.40 -14.39
N GLY A 51 -9.70 -24.97 -15.03
CA GLY A 51 -8.98 -24.30 -16.12
C GLY A 51 -7.87 -23.31 -15.77
N GLY A 52 -6.66 -23.60 -16.27
CA GLY A 52 -5.46 -22.80 -16.08
C GLY A 52 -5.43 -21.45 -16.81
N GLY A 53 -4.38 -20.68 -16.52
CA GLY A 53 -4.03 -19.49 -17.28
C GLY A 53 -3.17 -18.50 -16.51
N VAL A 54 -1.85 -18.73 -16.51
CA VAL A 54 -0.89 -17.62 -16.52
C VAL A 54 -1.21 -16.76 -17.73
N GLN A 55 -1.48 -15.47 -17.56
CA GLN A 55 -1.38 -14.48 -18.64
C GLN A 55 -0.79 -13.17 -18.10
N SER A 56 0.53 -13.07 -18.26
CA SER A 56 1.22 -11.81 -18.47
C SER A 56 0.86 -11.28 -19.85
N GLY A 57 0.45 -10.02 -19.95
CA GLY A 57 0.54 -9.20 -21.17
C GLY A 57 -0.70 -9.08 -22.05
N ALA A 58 -0.82 -7.87 -22.63
CA ALA A 58 -1.66 -7.42 -23.75
C ALA A 58 -3.04 -6.83 -23.45
N MET A 59 -3.07 -5.49 -23.51
CA MET A 59 -4.02 -4.64 -24.24
C MET A 59 -5.27 -5.32 -24.84
N MET A 60 -6.46 -4.94 -24.38
CA MET A 60 -7.56 -4.60 -25.31
C MET A 60 -8.57 -3.71 -24.60
N GLY A 61 -8.83 -2.56 -25.22
CA GLY A 61 -9.60 -1.46 -24.68
C GLY A 61 -10.98 -1.88 -24.18
N ALA A 62 -11.23 -1.59 -22.91
CA ALA A 62 -12.58 -1.47 -22.42
C ALA A 62 -13.21 -0.27 -23.12
N VAL A 63 -14.25 -0.52 -23.92
CA VAL A 63 -15.21 0.52 -24.27
C VAL A 63 -15.69 1.11 -22.95
N SER A 64 -15.22 2.31 -22.64
CA SER A 64 -15.66 3.10 -21.49
C SER A 64 -17.11 3.44 -21.73
N ASN A 65 -17.99 2.58 -21.21
CA ASN A 65 -19.36 2.96 -20.90
C ASN A 65 -19.28 4.30 -20.15
N GLY A 66 -19.84 5.35 -20.75
CA GLY A 66 -19.47 6.76 -20.56
C GLY A 66 -19.52 7.27 -19.11
N MET A 67 -18.55 6.86 -18.30
CA MET A 67 -18.24 7.51 -17.04
C MET A 67 -17.45 8.76 -17.37
N VAL A 68 -18.10 9.90 -17.20
CA VAL A 68 -17.45 11.21 -17.19
C VAL A 68 -16.21 11.12 -16.29
N GLY A 69 -15.02 11.35 -16.84
CA GLY A 69 -13.75 11.21 -16.13
C GLY A 69 -12.94 9.94 -16.42
N GLY A 70 -13.19 9.23 -17.52
CA GLY A 70 -12.29 8.16 -17.99
C GLY A 70 -10.88 8.65 -18.37
N ASP A 71 -10.75 9.93 -18.73
CA ASP A 71 -9.49 10.55 -19.22
C ASP A 71 -8.61 11.08 -18.09
N ARG A 72 -8.46 10.30 -17.01
CA ARG A 72 -7.57 10.64 -15.90
C ARG A 72 -6.11 10.42 -16.30
N ASP A 73 -5.28 11.44 -16.11
CA ASP A 73 -3.83 11.33 -16.24
C ASP A 73 -3.20 10.58 -15.04
N SER A 74 -1.87 10.46 -15.01
CA SER A 74 -1.13 9.78 -13.93
C SER A 74 -1.35 10.40 -12.54
N HIS A 75 -1.79 11.66 -12.49
CA HIS A 75 -2.12 12.39 -11.26
C HIS A 75 -3.62 12.37 -10.95
N GLY A 76 -4.43 11.69 -11.76
CA GLY A 76 -5.87 11.62 -11.62
C GLY A 76 -6.61 12.85 -12.16
N CYS A 77 -5.94 13.75 -12.88
CA CYS A 77 -6.56 14.92 -13.47
C CYS A 77 -7.25 14.56 -14.77
N ILE A 78 -8.48 15.06 -14.95
CA ILE A 78 -9.30 14.76 -16.13
C ILE A 78 -9.02 15.82 -17.20
N GLY A 79 -8.14 15.50 -18.14
CA GLY A 79 -7.76 16.42 -19.23
C GLY A 79 -8.96 16.84 -20.08
N SER A 80 -9.92 15.93 -20.31
CA SER A 80 -11.15 16.22 -21.07
C SER A 80 -12.10 17.19 -20.37
N ALA A 81 -12.03 17.30 -19.04
CA ALA A 81 -12.74 18.30 -18.26
C ALA A 81 -11.93 19.61 -18.08
N GLY A 82 -10.74 19.67 -18.70
CA GLY A 82 -9.86 20.84 -18.66
C GLY A 82 -9.08 21.00 -17.36
N TYR A 83 -8.88 19.89 -16.63
CA TYR A 83 -8.01 19.86 -15.47
C TYR A 83 -6.58 19.49 -15.86
N THR A 84 -5.60 20.21 -15.32
CA THR A 84 -4.18 19.97 -15.50
C THR A 84 -3.50 19.84 -14.14
N TRP A 85 -2.55 18.92 -14.02
CA TRP A 85 -1.76 18.77 -12.81
C TRP A 85 -0.84 19.97 -12.58
N CYS A 86 -0.86 20.51 -11.36
CA CYS A 86 0.01 21.59 -10.91
C CYS A 86 0.91 21.10 -9.77
N ALA A 87 2.22 21.07 -9.99
CA ALA A 87 3.18 20.61 -9.00
C ALA A 87 3.26 21.56 -7.79
N GLY A 88 3.23 22.88 -8.01
CA GLY A 88 3.28 23.87 -6.93
C GLY A 88 2.10 23.81 -5.96
N LYS A 89 0.93 23.34 -6.41
CA LYS A 89 -0.30 23.21 -5.59
C LYS A 89 -0.68 21.77 -5.29
N SER A 90 0.09 20.80 -5.80
CA SER A 90 -0.16 19.35 -5.72
C SER A 90 -1.62 18.97 -5.98
N LYS A 91 -2.25 19.62 -6.96
CA LYS A 91 -3.67 19.42 -7.28
C LYS A 91 -3.95 19.66 -8.76
N CYS A 92 -5.06 19.09 -9.21
CA CYS A 92 -5.61 19.39 -10.52
C CYS A 92 -6.25 20.79 -10.51
N VAL A 93 -5.79 21.65 -11.41
CA VAL A 93 -6.27 23.03 -11.56
C VAL A 93 -6.78 23.24 -12.97
N ARG A 94 -7.67 24.22 -13.15
CA ARG A 94 -8.07 24.68 -14.49
C ARG A 94 -7.14 25.82 -14.90
N PRO A 95 -6.45 25.74 -16.06
CA PRO A 95 -5.49 26.74 -16.51
C PRO A 95 -5.96 28.20 -16.55
N TRP A 96 -7.27 28.41 -16.65
CA TRP A 96 -7.89 29.75 -16.68
C TRP A 96 -8.39 30.23 -15.32
N GLU A 97 -8.40 29.37 -14.30
CA GLU A 97 -8.77 29.74 -12.93
C GLU A 97 -7.56 30.08 -12.07
N VAL A 98 -6.37 29.65 -12.51
CA VAL A 98 -5.11 29.91 -11.82
C VAL A 98 -4.11 30.47 -12.81
N ASP A 99 -3.29 31.41 -12.37
CA ASP A 99 -2.15 31.86 -13.16
C ASP A 99 -1.24 30.65 -13.43
N MET A 100 -1.15 30.22 -14.69
CA MET A 100 -0.34 29.06 -15.09
C MET A 100 1.15 29.26 -14.79
N ASP A 101 1.60 30.51 -14.66
CA ASP A 101 2.96 30.87 -14.26
C ASP A 101 3.24 30.61 -12.76
N SER A 102 2.20 30.35 -11.96
CA SER A 102 2.28 30.00 -10.53
C SER A 102 2.17 28.50 -10.25
N CYS A 103 2.17 27.69 -11.32
CA CYS A 103 2.33 26.24 -11.29
C CYS A 103 3.74 25.87 -11.77
#